data_AF-A0A2V3JLV9-F1
#
_entry.id   AF-A0A2V3JLV9-F1
#
_cell.length_a   1.000
_cell.length_b   1.000
_cell.length_c   1.000
_cell.angle_alpha   90.00
_cell.angle_beta   90.00
_cell.angle_gamma   90.00
#
_symmetry.space_group_name_H-M   'P 1'
#
loop_
_entity.id
_entity.type
_entity.pdbx_description
1 polymer ?
#
loop_
_entity_poly.entity_id
_entity_poly.type
_entity_poly.pdbx_seq_one_letter_code
_entity_poly.pdbx_strand_id
1 'polypeptide(L)'
;MSELVPDGYTILLSDIKQRIRTAQYEALKTVNKELILLYWDIGRMIVERQEGSTWGKSVVEQLTKDLQAEFTGIKGFSAQNLWYMRQFYYNYSDHPKLQRIVGEIGWGHNLTILNKCKDYLEREFYIRMTRKFGWSRDVLVHQIENQT
;
A
#
# COMPACT_ATOMS: atom_id res chain seq x y z
N MET A 1 0.17 46.48 -16.88
CA MET A 1 1.60 46.24 -17.16
C MET A 1 1.90 44.83 -16.70
N SER A 2 2.21 43.92 -17.62
CA SER A 2 2.71 42.59 -17.28
C SER A 2 4.04 42.80 -16.55
N GLU A 3 4.11 42.46 -15.27
CA GLU A 3 5.41 42.40 -14.58
C GLU A 3 6.30 41.44 -15.37
N LEU A 4 7.38 41.97 -15.94
CA LEU A 4 8.37 41.19 -16.66
C LEU A 4 9.07 40.29 -15.65
N VAL A 5 8.72 39.01 -15.71
CA VAL A 5 9.35 37.96 -14.93
C VAL A 5 10.87 38.00 -15.20
N PRO A 6 11.74 38.10 -14.17
CA PRO A 6 13.18 38.19 -14.36
C PRO A 6 13.76 37.01 -15.15
N ASP A 7 14.79 37.27 -15.94
CA ASP A 7 15.55 36.22 -16.62
C ASP A 7 16.02 35.18 -15.60
N GLY A 8 15.77 33.90 -15.91
CA GLY A 8 16.12 32.77 -15.03
C GLY A 8 15.03 32.35 -14.02
N TYR A 9 13.96 33.14 -13.81
CA TYR A 9 12.88 32.75 -12.89
C TYR A 9 12.19 31.45 -13.30
N THR A 10 11.92 31.24 -14.59
CA THR A 10 11.25 30.01 -15.07
C THR A 10 12.11 28.77 -14.79
N ILE A 11 13.43 28.89 -14.88
CA ILE A 11 14.38 27.82 -14.54
C ILE A 11 14.33 27.56 -13.04
N LEU A 12 14.49 28.60 -12.22
CA LEU A 12 14.41 28.50 -10.76
C LEU A 12 13.08 27.87 -10.30
N LEU A 13 11.95 28.30 -10.89
CA LEU A 13 10.62 27.77 -10.57
C LEU A 13 10.51 26.28 -10.92
N SER A 14 11.06 25.87 -12.06
CA SER A 14 11.11 24.45 -12.47
C SER A 14 11.94 23.62 -11.48
N ASP A 15 13.12 24.11 -11.10
CA ASP A 15 14.03 23.43 -10.17
C ASP A 15 13.40 23.29 -8.78
N ILE A 16 12.78 24.35 -8.26
CA ILE A 16 12.06 24.32 -6.99
C ILE A 16 10.90 23.31 -7.04
N LYS A 17 10.07 23.35 -8.11
CA LYS A 17 8.98 22.39 -8.29
C LYS A 17 9.48 20.95 -8.32
N GLN A 18 10.58 20.70 -9.01
CA GLN A 18 11.17 19.37 -9.07
C GLN A 18 11.67 18.91 -7.69
N ARG A 19 12.36 19.80 -6.96
CA ARG A 19 12.87 19.49 -5.62
C ARG A 19 11.74 19.23 -4.61
N ILE A 20 10.64 19.99 -4.68
CA ILE A 20 9.44 19.76 -3.86
C ILE A 20 8.86 18.36 -4.17
N ARG A 21 8.66 18.04 -5.45
CA ARG A 21 8.09 16.74 -5.86
C ARG A 21 8.96 15.57 -5.41
N THR A 22 10.28 15.67 -5.59
CA THR A 22 11.22 14.63 -5.15
C THR A 22 11.19 14.45 -3.63
N ALA A 23 11.20 15.53 -2.85
CA ALA A 23 11.13 15.45 -1.40
C ALA A 23 9.82 14.83 -0.90
N GLN A 24 8.68 15.21 -1.49
CA GLN A 24 7.37 14.62 -1.18
C GLN A 24 7.33 13.13 -1.52
N TYR A 25 7.89 12.74 -2.67
CA TYR A 25 7.93 11.35 -3.09
C TYR A 25 8.73 10.46 -2.13
N GLU A 26 9.94 10.88 -1.72
CA GLU A 26 10.76 10.11 -0.78
C GLU A 26 10.13 10.00 0.62
N ALA A 27 9.47 11.07 1.08
CA ALA A 27 8.71 11.05 2.32
C ALA A 27 7.55 10.04 2.24
N LEU A 28 6.74 10.09 1.18
CA LEU A 28 5.63 9.16 0.98
C LEU A 28 6.10 7.71 0.84
N LYS A 29 7.25 7.47 0.20
CA LYS A 29 7.83 6.13 0.08
C LYS A 29 8.21 5.55 1.44
N THR A 30 8.81 6.35 2.31
CA THR A 30 9.16 5.95 3.67
C THR A 30 7.90 5.64 4.48
N VAL A 31 6.90 6.53 4.42
CA VAL A 31 5.59 6.32 5.09
C VAL A 31 4.90 5.06 4.59
N ASN A 32 4.89 4.82 3.28
CA ASN A 32 4.29 3.62 2.69
C ASN A 32 4.96 2.35 3.21
N LYS A 33 6.30 2.34 3.30
CA LYS A 33 7.04 1.19 3.82
C LYS A 33 6.62 0.86 5.25
N GLU A 34 6.62 1.86 6.14
CA GLU A 34 6.20 1.66 7.53
C GLU A 34 4.73 1.23 7.64
N LEU A 35 3.85 1.79 6.81
CA LEU A 35 2.44 1.41 6.79
C LEU A 35 2.24 -0.05 6.35
N ILE A 36 2.98 -0.51 5.34
CA ILE A 36 2.92 -1.90 4.88
C ILE A 36 3.48 -2.85 5.95
N LEU A 37 4.55 -2.47 6.65
CA LEU A 37 5.07 -3.26 7.78
C LEU A 37 4.06 -3.37 8.92
N LEU A 38 3.41 -2.26 9.29
CA LEU A 38 2.33 -2.27 10.28
C LEU A 38 1.20 -3.22 9.87
N TYR A 39 0.74 -3.12 8.63
CA TYR A 39 -0.35 -3.97 8.12
C TYR A 39 0.04 -5.44 8.03
N TRP A 40 1.29 -5.73 7.70
CA TRP A 40 1.86 -7.07 7.78
C TRP A 40 1.81 -7.62 9.22
N ASP A 41 2.28 -6.84 10.19
CA ASP A 41 2.33 -7.26 11.59
C ASP A 41 0.94 -7.46 12.19
N ILE A 42 -0.02 -6.58 11.88
CA ILE A 42 -1.42 -6.78 12.29
C ILE A 42 -1.98 -8.07 11.67
N GLY A 43 -1.70 -8.31 10.38
CA GLY A 43 -2.09 -9.54 9.70
C GLY A 43 -1.55 -10.80 10.38
N ARG A 44 -0.25 -10.79 10.73
CA ARG A 44 0.40 -11.86 11.51
C ARG A 44 -0.31 -12.09 12.83
N MET A 45 -0.50 -11.02 13.61
CA MET A 45 -1.11 -11.08 14.94
C MET A 45 -2.53 -11.67 14.91
N ILE A 46 -3.28 -11.41 13.84
CA ILE A 46 -4.61 -12.00 13.62
C ILE A 46 -4.45 -13.50 13.31
N VAL A 47 -3.63 -13.88 12.33
CA VAL A 47 -3.46 -15.29 11.91
C VAL A 47 -3.01 -16.17 13.08
N GLU A 48 -1.97 -15.77 13.82
CA GLU A 48 -1.43 -16.53 14.97
C GLU A 48 -2.51 -16.80 16.04
N ARG A 49 -3.41 -15.85 16.27
CA ARG A 49 -4.50 -16.02 17.26
C ARG A 49 -5.64 -16.91 16.77
N GLN A 50 -5.82 -17.02 15.46
CA GLN A 50 -6.82 -17.92 14.87
C GLN A 50 -6.40 -19.39 14.92
N GLU A 51 -5.10 -19.67 14.86
CA GLU A 51 -4.57 -21.04 15.02
C GLU A 51 -4.92 -21.63 16.39
N GLY A 52 -5.00 -20.79 17.43
CA GLY A 52 -5.45 -21.16 18.77
C GLY A 52 -6.97 -21.33 18.94
N SER A 53 -7.76 -21.40 17.85
CA SER A 53 -9.22 -21.64 17.83
C SER A 53 -10.11 -20.66 18.60
N THR A 54 -9.55 -19.55 19.11
CA THR A 54 -10.28 -18.62 19.99
C THR A 54 -10.75 -17.35 19.24
N TRP A 55 -10.18 -17.07 18.07
CA TRP A 55 -10.42 -15.83 17.32
C TRP A 55 -11.27 -16.04 16.07
N GLY A 56 -12.57 -15.79 16.20
CA GLY A 56 -13.53 -15.79 15.09
C GLY A 56 -13.87 -14.41 14.56
N LYS A 57 -14.90 -14.33 13.72
CA LYS A 57 -15.42 -13.08 13.13
C LYS A 57 -15.81 -12.04 14.18
N SER A 58 -16.46 -12.45 15.26
CA SER A 58 -16.92 -11.57 16.34
C SER A 58 -15.76 -10.85 17.05
N VAL A 59 -14.61 -11.52 17.20
CA VAL A 59 -13.42 -10.93 17.84
C VAL A 59 -12.79 -9.86 16.95
N VAL A 60 -12.75 -10.09 15.63
CA VAL A 60 -12.27 -9.09 14.66
C VAL A 60 -13.18 -7.87 14.61
N GLU A 61 -14.50 -8.07 14.73
CA GLU A 61 -15.47 -6.98 14.80
C GLU A 61 -15.30 -6.13 16.08
N GLN A 62 -15.05 -6.77 17.23
CA GLN A 62 -14.76 -6.05 18.47
C GLN A 62 -13.45 -5.28 18.36
N LEU A 63 -12.38 -5.92 17.88
CA LEU A 63 -11.08 -5.29 17.65
C LEU A 63 -11.19 -4.07 16.72
N THR A 64 -12.02 -4.16 15.68
CA THR A 64 -12.29 -3.04 14.78
C THR A 64 -12.87 -1.85 15.53
N LYS A 65 -13.89 -2.08 16.37
CA LYS A 65 -14.53 -1.00 17.15
C LYS A 65 -13.54 -0.35 18.10
N ASP A 66 -12.75 -1.16 18.80
CA ASP A 66 -11.78 -0.67 19.79
C ASP A 66 -10.68 0.15 19.11
N LEU A 67 -10.14 -0.33 17.98
CA LEU A 67 -9.14 0.42 17.21
C LEU A 67 -9.70 1.72 16.62
N GLN A 68 -10.94 1.71 16.13
CA GLN A 68 -11.56 2.93 15.58
C GLN A 68 -11.87 3.98 16.66
N ALA A 69 -12.23 3.53 17.87
CA ALA A 69 -12.45 4.42 19.01
C ALA A 69 -11.13 5.07 19.45
N GLU A 70 -10.07 4.28 19.62
CA GLU A 70 -8.75 4.77 20.01
C GLU A 70 -8.12 5.68 18.94
N PHE A 71 -8.17 5.26 17.68
CA PHE A 71 -7.55 5.96 16.56
C PHE A 71 -8.57 6.77 15.73
N THR A 72 -9.36 7.59 16.42
CA THR A 72 -10.42 8.40 15.79
C THR A 72 -9.86 9.30 14.68
N GLY A 73 -10.48 9.26 13.49
CA GLY A 73 -10.06 10.04 12.32
C GLY A 73 -8.95 9.40 11.49
N ILE A 74 -8.31 8.33 11.97
CA ILE A 74 -7.32 7.57 11.21
C ILE A 74 -8.01 6.53 10.34
N LYS A 75 -7.74 6.58 9.03
CA LYS A 75 -8.26 5.59 8.07
C LYS A 75 -7.39 4.33 8.10
N GLY A 76 -7.98 3.17 7.76
CA GLY A 76 -7.25 1.90 7.62
C GLY A 76 -7.59 0.84 8.67
N PHE A 77 -8.41 1.16 9.66
CA PHE A 77 -8.82 0.19 10.71
C PHE A 77 -10.29 -0.22 10.60
N SER A 78 -10.84 -0.31 9.37
CA SER A 78 -12.15 -0.94 9.18
C SER A 78 -12.04 -2.46 9.25
N ALA A 79 -13.14 -3.14 9.60
CA ALA A 79 -13.16 -4.61 9.65
C ALA A 79 -12.68 -5.23 8.34
N GLN A 80 -13.12 -4.68 7.21
CA GLN A 80 -12.66 -5.11 5.89
C GLN A 80 -11.14 -4.96 5.72
N ASN A 81 -10.55 -3.87 6.21
CA ASN A 81 -9.11 -3.67 6.08
C ASN A 81 -8.32 -4.61 6.99
N LEU A 82 -8.81 -4.92 8.19
CA LEU A 82 -8.22 -5.95 9.06
C LEU A 82 -8.25 -7.33 8.40
N TRP A 83 -9.36 -7.69 7.73
CA TRP A 83 -9.44 -8.92 6.94
C TRP A 83 -8.46 -8.91 5.76
N TYR A 84 -8.24 -7.77 5.12
CA TYR A 84 -7.22 -7.64 4.09
C TYR A 84 -5.80 -7.77 4.64
N MET A 85 -5.49 -7.17 5.81
CA MET A 85 -4.19 -7.33 6.48
C MET A 85 -3.91 -8.80 6.79
N ARG A 86 -4.89 -9.51 7.33
CA ARG A 86 -4.82 -10.97 7.56
C ARG A 86 -4.53 -11.72 6.26
N GLN A 87 -5.31 -11.47 5.20
CA GLN A 87 -5.10 -12.13 3.91
C GLN A 87 -3.73 -11.81 3.31
N PHE A 88 -3.29 -10.56 3.44
CA PHE A 88 -1.99 -10.10 2.97
C PHE A 88 -0.85 -10.86 3.66
N TYR A 89 -0.88 -10.98 4.99
CA TYR A 89 0.09 -11.80 5.71
C TYR A 89 0.03 -13.26 5.26
N TYR A 90 -1.16 -13.86 5.29
CA TYR A 90 -1.36 -15.29 4.95
C TYR A 90 -0.88 -15.65 3.53
N ASN A 91 -1.07 -14.75 2.56
CA ASN A 91 -0.71 -15.01 1.16
C ASN A 91 0.78 -14.79 0.86
N TYR A 92 1.52 -14.10 1.73
CA TYR A 92 2.90 -13.70 1.46
C TYR A 92 3.90 -14.21 2.51
N SER A 93 3.44 -14.75 3.64
CA SER A 93 4.30 -15.25 4.73
C SER A 93 5.33 -16.28 4.25
N ASP A 94 4.91 -17.14 3.32
CA ASP A 94 5.76 -18.23 2.78
C ASP A 94 6.56 -17.79 1.55
N HIS A 95 6.50 -16.51 1.19
CA HIS A 95 7.18 -15.93 0.04
C HIS A 95 8.06 -14.73 0.42
N PRO A 96 9.25 -14.96 1.01
CA PRO A 96 10.15 -13.88 1.48
C PRO A 96 10.54 -12.87 0.41
N LYS A 97 10.58 -13.28 -0.86
CA LYS A 97 10.84 -12.38 -1.99
C LYS A 97 9.70 -11.38 -2.17
N LEU A 98 8.46 -11.85 -2.16
CA LEU A 98 7.27 -11.01 -2.27
C LEU A 98 7.16 -10.06 -1.08
N GLN A 99 7.38 -10.55 0.14
CA GLN A 99 7.39 -9.75 1.36
C GLN A 99 8.33 -8.54 1.27
N ARG A 100 9.48 -8.66 0.59
CA ARG A 100 10.41 -7.54 0.41
C ARG A 100 9.90 -6.48 -0.56
N ILE A 101 9.22 -6.88 -1.63
CA ILE A 101 8.83 -5.97 -2.73
C ILE A 101 7.44 -5.35 -2.54
N VAL A 102 6.56 -5.94 -1.74
CA VAL A 102 5.22 -5.37 -1.44
C VAL A 102 5.31 -4.02 -0.72
N GLY A 103 6.39 -3.77 0.03
CA GLY A 103 6.65 -2.47 0.66
C GLY A 103 7.10 -1.37 -0.32
N GLU A 104 7.34 -1.72 -1.58
CA GLU A 104 7.77 -0.77 -2.62
C GLU A 104 6.58 -0.10 -3.33
N ILE A 105 5.36 -0.55 -3.06
CA ILE A 105 4.12 0.00 -3.63
C ILE A 105 3.09 0.29 -2.51
N GLY A 106 2.19 1.24 -2.77
CA GLY A 106 1.16 1.61 -1.78
C GLY A 106 0.15 0.49 -1.51
N TRP A 107 -0.47 0.52 -0.32
CA TRP A 107 -1.45 -0.49 0.14
C TRP A 107 -2.56 -0.79 -0.87
N GLY A 108 -3.13 0.25 -1.49
CA GLY A 108 -4.19 0.07 -2.48
C GLY A 108 -3.75 -0.71 -3.73
N HIS A 109 -2.47 -0.66 -4.12
CA HIS A 109 -1.93 -1.48 -5.20
C HIS A 109 -1.75 -2.93 -4.74
N ASN A 110 -1.21 -3.13 -3.54
CA ASN A 110 -1.09 -4.46 -2.93
C ASN A 110 -2.45 -5.17 -2.86
N LEU A 111 -3.52 -4.47 -2.48
CA LEU A 111 -4.88 -5.02 -2.47
C LEU A 111 -5.37 -5.39 -3.87
N THR A 112 -5.16 -4.52 -4.85
CA THR A 112 -5.55 -4.81 -6.25
C THR A 112 -4.86 -6.08 -6.75
N ILE A 113 -3.55 -6.20 -6.51
CA ILE A 113 -2.74 -7.35 -6.92
C ILE A 113 -3.18 -8.61 -6.18
N LEU A 114 -3.35 -8.53 -4.85
CA LEU A 114 -3.77 -9.65 -4.03
C LEU A 114 -5.13 -10.22 -4.48
N ASN A 115 -6.07 -9.35 -4.85
CA ASN A 115 -7.44 -9.73 -5.21
C ASN A 115 -7.60 -10.16 -6.66
N LYS A 116 -6.77 -9.67 -7.59
CA LYS A 116 -6.92 -9.96 -9.03
C LYS A 116 -5.93 -10.99 -9.57
N CYS A 117 -4.74 -11.12 -8.97
CA CYS A 117 -3.72 -12.05 -9.46
C CYS A 117 -3.86 -13.43 -8.80
N LYS A 118 -3.74 -14.47 -9.63
CA LYS A 118 -4.03 -15.87 -9.30
C LYS A 118 -2.91 -16.54 -8.53
N ASP A 119 -1.66 -16.21 -8.86
CA ASP A 119 -0.48 -16.86 -8.31
C ASP A 119 0.64 -15.88 -7.91
N TYR A 120 1.67 -16.41 -7.26
CA TYR A 120 2.78 -15.63 -6.72
C TYR A 120 3.67 -15.00 -7.81
N LEU A 121 3.79 -15.62 -8.99
CA LEU A 121 4.60 -15.10 -10.10
C LEU A 121 3.91 -13.91 -10.74
N GLU A 122 2.60 -14.01 -10.95
CA GLU A 122 1.79 -12.91 -11.46
C GLU A 122 1.82 -11.72 -10.49
N ARG A 123 1.68 -11.99 -9.19
CA ARG A 123 1.82 -10.95 -8.14
C ARG A 123 3.19 -10.29 -8.18
N GLU A 124 4.27 -11.07 -8.25
CA GLU A 124 5.64 -10.55 -8.36
C GLU A 124 5.80 -9.65 -9.58
N PHE A 125 5.31 -10.11 -10.74
CA PHE A 125 5.36 -9.37 -11.99
C PHE A 125 4.69 -8.01 -11.84
N TYR A 126 3.43 -7.97 -11.40
CA TYR A 126 2.70 -6.71 -11.30
C TYR A 126 3.26 -5.77 -10.23
N ILE A 127 3.78 -6.27 -9.10
CA ILE A 127 4.45 -5.42 -8.11
C ILE A 127 5.67 -4.73 -8.74
N ARG A 128 6.51 -5.48 -9.45
CA ARG A 128 7.71 -4.95 -10.10
C ARG A 128 7.36 -3.94 -11.19
N MET A 129 6.32 -4.22 -11.98
CA MET A 129 5.89 -3.32 -13.06
C MET A 129 5.27 -2.03 -12.50
N THR A 130 4.41 -2.12 -11.47
CA THR A 130 3.87 -0.94 -10.79
C THR A 130 4.98 -0.07 -10.23
N ARG A 131 5.98 -0.64 -9.57
CA ARG A 131 7.14 0.11 -9.09
C ARG A 131 7.93 0.75 -10.24
N LYS A 132 8.26 -0.04 -11.27
CA LYS A 132 9.13 0.39 -12.38
C LYS A 132 8.52 1.54 -13.19
N PHE A 133 7.22 1.47 -13.46
CA PHE A 133 6.53 2.42 -14.33
C PHE A 133 5.70 3.44 -13.57
N GLY A 134 5.64 3.37 -12.24
CA GLY A 134 4.87 4.31 -11.42
C GLY A 134 3.37 4.26 -11.73
N TRP A 135 2.84 3.07 -12.02
CA TRP A 135 1.42 2.93 -12.38
C TRP A 135 0.52 3.41 -11.25
N SER A 136 -0.51 4.18 -11.61
CA SER A 136 -1.64 4.41 -10.70
C SER A 136 -2.42 3.11 -10.51
N ARG A 137 -3.32 3.09 -9.51
CA ARG A 137 -4.19 1.93 -9.28
C ARG A 137 -5.04 1.60 -10.51
N ASP A 138 -5.56 2.62 -11.20
CA ASP A 138 -6.41 2.42 -12.38
C ASP A 138 -5.61 1.86 -13.56
N VAL A 139 -4.38 2.36 -13.77
CA VAL A 139 -3.48 1.81 -14.79
C VAL A 139 -3.13 0.36 -14.46
N LEU A 140 -2.81 0.04 -13.20
CA LEU A 140 -2.56 -1.33 -12.77
C LEU A 140 -3.76 -2.24 -13.04
N VAL A 141 -4.98 -1.80 -12.72
CA VAL A 141 -6.20 -2.59 -13.02
C VAL A 141 -6.31 -2.85 -14.52
N HIS A 142 -6.15 -1.82 -15.35
CA HIS A 142 -6.19 -1.96 -16.80
C HIS A 142 -5.13 -2.95 -17.34
N GLN A 143 -3.91 -2.90 -16.79
CA GLN A 143 -2.82 -3.80 -17.17
C GLN A 143 -3.05 -5.25 -16.75
N ILE A 144 -3.79 -5.49 -15.68
CA ILE A 144 -4.21 -6.84 -15.25
C ILE A 144 -5.31 -7.37 -16.17
N GLU A 145 -6.30 -6.54 -16.48
CA GLU A 145 -7.50 -6.96 -17.22
C GLU A 145 -7.24 -7.17 -18.73
N ASN A 146 -6.26 -6.47 -19.31
CA ASN A 146 -5.91 -6.59 -20.73
C ASN A 146 -5.04 -7.82 -21.08
N GLN A 147 -4.72 -8.70 -20.12
CA GLN A 147 -4.03 -9.96 -20.41
C GLN A 147 -4.98 -11.13 -20.70
N THR A 148 -6.29 -10.84 -20.79
CA THR A 148 -7.34 -11.78 -21.21
C THR A 148 -7.77 -11.51 -22.64
#